data_AF-A0A143XY26-F1
#
_entry.id   AF-A0A143XY26-F1
#
_cell.length_a   1.000
_cell.length_b   1.000
_cell.length_c   1.000
_cell.angle_alpha   90.00
_cell.angle_beta   90.00
_cell.angle_gamma   90.00
#
_symmetry.space_group_name_H-M   'P 1'
#
loop_
_entity.id
_entity.type
_entity.pdbx_description
1 polymer ?
#
loop_
_entity_poly.entity_id
_entity_poly.type
_entity_poly.pdbx_seq_one_letter_code
_entity_poly.pdbx_strand_id
1 'polypeptide(L)'
;MIVNFYPWEIDVDIEATKRFYEENDCSEDKMVNQWFYAAMTQKQKDFFASLGVEIDKVKAAERVHEIPDEEELPGGKIFIRTLDFLLCGDFLAIPDYQAHIYGEEDLTGMKLPDALKIITMPEGEKLPTYNIDGWNCVFKHPIFHMDESKFEKWDCGFVMGSILMMGDM
;
A
#
# COMPACT_ATOMS: atom_id res chain seq x y z
N MET A 1 -4.32 -15.31 -9.04
CA MET A 1 -3.06 -15.98 -8.64
C MET A 1 -2.93 -15.79 -7.15
N ILE A 2 -2.89 -16.86 -6.38
CA ILE A 2 -2.73 -16.74 -4.93
C ILE A 2 -1.25 -16.43 -4.61
N VAL A 3 -1.02 -15.30 -3.95
CA VAL A 3 0.30 -14.86 -3.50
C VAL A 3 0.30 -14.70 -1.99
N ASN A 4 1.30 -15.30 -1.35
CA ASN A 4 1.50 -15.19 0.08
C ASN A 4 2.50 -14.07 0.38
N PHE A 5 1.97 -12.97 0.91
CA PHE A 5 2.71 -11.84 1.44
C PHE A 5 2.58 -11.83 2.97
N TYR A 6 2.93 -12.93 3.64
CA TYR A 6 2.65 -13.13 5.07
C TYR A 6 2.78 -11.85 5.91
N PRO A 7 1.77 -11.48 6.71
CA PRO A 7 0.57 -12.27 7.04
C PRO A 7 -0.58 -12.18 6.04
N TRP A 8 -0.42 -11.47 4.93
CA TRP A 8 -1.43 -11.38 3.89
C TRP A 8 -1.37 -12.56 2.94
N GLU A 9 -2.53 -13.01 2.51
CA GLU A 9 -2.68 -13.89 1.35
C GLU A 9 -3.71 -13.23 0.43
N ILE A 10 -3.35 -13.06 -0.84
CA ILE A 10 -4.14 -12.29 -1.81
C ILE A 10 -4.32 -13.14 -3.06
N ASP A 11 -5.56 -13.26 -3.54
CA ASP A 11 -5.80 -13.78 -4.89
C ASP A 11 -5.73 -12.63 -5.90
N VAL A 12 -4.56 -12.43 -6.47
CA VAL A 12 -4.26 -11.33 -7.40
C VAL A 12 -4.68 -11.70 -8.82
N ASP A 13 -5.55 -10.90 -9.42
CA ASP A 13 -5.80 -10.93 -10.86
C ASP A 13 -4.81 -10.00 -11.59
N ILE A 14 -3.71 -10.60 -12.05
CA ILE A 14 -2.61 -9.89 -12.71
C ILE A 14 -3.09 -9.25 -14.03
N GLU A 15 -3.93 -9.95 -14.80
CA GLU A 15 -4.38 -9.45 -16.10
C GLU A 15 -5.41 -8.32 -15.93
N ALA A 16 -6.29 -8.41 -14.93
CA ALA A 16 -7.15 -7.30 -14.56
C ALA A 16 -6.35 -6.11 -14.01
N THR A 17 -5.28 -6.36 -13.25
CA THR A 17 -4.41 -5.29 -12.73
C THR A 17 -3.71 -4.54 -13.87
N LYS A 18 -3.16 -5.26 -14.87
CA LYS A 18 -2.58 -4.63 -16.06
C LYS A 18 -3.60 -3.77 -16.81
N ARG A 19 -4.78 -4.33 -17.09
CA ARG A 19 -5.86 -3.61 -17.78
C ARG A 19 -6.30 -2.37 -17.01
N PHE A 20 -6.38 -2.47 -15.68
CA PHE A 20 -6.69 -1.33 -14.83
C PHE A 20 -5.71 -0.17 -15.08
N TYR A 21 -4.40 -0.43 -15.10
CA TYR A 21 -3.40 0.61 -15.39
C TYR A 21 -3.33 1.02 -16.87
N GLU A 22 -3.75 0.17 -17.82
CA GLU A 22 -3.93 0.59 -19.22
C GLU A 22 -5.02 1.67 -19.35
N GLU A 23 -6.09 1.56 -18.55
CA GLU A 23 -7.28 2.41 -18.61
C GLU A 23 -7.24 3.59 -17.63
N ASN A 24 -6.44 3.50 -16.56
CA ASN A 24 -6.45 4.45 -15.46
C ASN A 24 -5.03 4.95 -15.13
N ASP A 25 -4.94 6.22 -14.79
CA ASP A 25 -3.72 6.85 -14.27
C ASP A 25 -4.01 7.41 -12.88
N CYS A 26 -3.43 6.80 -11.85
CA CYS A 26 -3.60 7.19 -10.45
C CYS A 26 -2.50 8.14 -9.97
N SER A 27 -1.57 8.55 -10.84
CA SER A 27 -0.48 9.44 -10.44
C SER A 27 -0.96 10.83 -10.08
N GLU A 28 -0.44 11.37 -8.98
CA GLU A 28 -0.66 12.77 -8.58
C GLU A 28 0.43 13.68 -9.18
N ASP A 29 1.68 13.20 -9.22
CA ASP A 29 2.80 13.89 -9.84
C ASP A 29 3.72 12.89 -10.56
N LYS A 30 3.69 12.92 -11.90
CA LYS A 30 4.51 12.06 -12.76
C LYS A 30 6.02 12.18 -12.51
N MET A 31 6.50 13.33 -12.05
CA MET A 31 7.92 13.51 -11.74
C MET A 31 8.32 12.66 -10.53
N VAL A 32 7.44 12.53 -9.54
CA VAL A 32 7.66 11.68 -8.36
C VAL A 32 7.68 10.21 -8.77
N ASN A 33 6.74 9.78 -9.63
CA ASN A 33 6.74 8.41 -10.16
C ASN A 33 8.03 8.08 -10.94
N GLN A 34 8.50 8.99 -11.79
CA GLN A 34 9.74 8.83 -12.54
C GLN A 34 10.96 8.73 -11.61
N TRP A 35 11.01 9.56 -10.57
CA TRP A 35 12.06 9.50 -9.56
C TRP A 35 12.08 8.14 -8.85
N PHE A 36 10.91 7.65 -8.41
CA PHE A 36 10.80 6.33 -7.80
C PHE A 36 11.30 5.24 -8.73
N TYR A 37 10.84 5.23 -9.98
CA TYR A 37 11.26 4.22 -10.96
C TYR A 37 12.77 4.26 -11.23
N ALA A 38 13.37 5.45 -11.26
CA ALA A 38 14.82 5.60 -11.40
C ALA A 38 15.59 5.10 -10.18
N ALA A 39 15.05 5.32 -8.97
CA ALA A 39 15.66 4.89 -7.71
C ALA A 39 15.49 3.39 -7.39
N MET A 40 14.50 2.73 -7.99
CA MET A 40 14.22 1.31 -7.75
C MET A 40 15.34 0.39 -8.22
N THR A 41 15.61 -0.65 -7.41
CA THR A 41 16.42 -1.79 -7.83
C THR A 41 15.69 -2.62 -8.90
N GLN A 42 16.41 -3.46 -9.62
CA GLN A 42 15.77 -4.37 -10.59
C GLN A 42 14.79 -5.33 -9.91
N LYS A 43 15.10 -5.81 -8.69
CA LYS A 43 14.20 -6.71 -7.94
C LYS A 43 12.90 -6.02 -7.56
N GLN A 44 12.94 -4.74 -7.20
CA GLN A 44 11.73 -3.96 -6.93
C GLN A 44 10.90 -3.80 -8.20
N LYS A 45 11.53 -3.49 -9.34
CA LYS A 45 10.84 -3.39 -10.64
C LYS A 45 10.20 -4.72 -11.03
N ASP A 46 10.93 -5.81 -10.90
CA ASP A 46 10.45 -7.16 -11.22
C ASP A 46 9.28 -7.56 -10.30
N PHE A 47 9.32 -7.17 -9.02
CA PHE A 47 8.22 -7.38 -8.09
C PHE A 47 6.92 -6.71 -8.60
N PHE A 48 6.96 -5.42 -8.90
CA PHE A 48 5.77 -4.69 -9.37
C PHE A 48 5.27 -5.21 -10.73
N ALA A 49 6.20 -5.47 -11.66
CA ALA A 49 5.87 -6.03 -12.97
C ALA A 49 5.23 -7.42 -12.86
N SER A 50 5.68 -8.26 -11.91
CA SER A 50 5.09 -9.58 -11.66
C SER A 50 3.64 -9.53 -11.18
N LEU A 51 3.21 -8.41 -10.62
CA LEU A 51 1.84 -8.17 -10.16
C LEU A 51 1.00 -7.38 -11.16
N GLY A 52 1.58 -6.99 -12.31
CA GLY A 52 0.90 -6.19 -13.33
C GLY A 52 0.79 -4.70 -12.97
N VAL A 53 1.55 -4.23 -11.98
CA VAL A 53 1.52 -2.83 -11.53
C VAL A 53 2.41 -1.96 -12.41
N GLU A 54 1.85 -0.84 -12.90
CA GLU A 54 2.57 0.13 -13.71
C GLU A 54 3.01 1.33 -12.87
N ILE A 55 4.28 1.34 -12.45
CA ILE A 55 4.83 2.34 -11.51
C ILE A 55 4.69 3.78 -11.98
N ASP A 56 4.64 4.06 -13.28
CA ASP A 56 4.44 5.43 -13.75
C ASP A 56 3.04 5.98 -13.40
N LYS A 57 2.07 5.10 -13.16
CA LYS A 57 0.65 5.41 -12.98
C LYS A 57 0.13 5.17 -11.56
N VAL A 58 0.99 4.77 -10.63
CA VAL A 58 0.59 4.59 -9.22
C VAL A 58 0.50 5.94 -8.52
N LYS A 59 -0.21 5.99 -7.40
CA LYS A 59 -0.28 7.19 -6.57
C LYS A 59 1.02 7.34 -5.79
N ALA A 60 1.84 8.31 -6.18
CA ALA A 60 3.13 8.58 -5.56
C ALA A 60 3.18 10.03 -5.07
N ALA A 61 3.69 10.24 -3.87
CA ALA A 61 3.82 11.58 -3.30
C ALA A 61 5.13 11.75 -2.53
N GLU A 62 5.66 12.97 -2.55
CA GLU A 62 6.74 13.43 -1.68
C GLU A 62 6.21 14.62 -0.87
N ARG A 63 6.42 14.56 0.45
CA ARG A 63 6.11 15.65 1.38
C ARG A 63 7.37 16.02 2.13
N VAL A 64 7.63 17.33 2.21
CA VAL A 64 8.76 17.88 2.95
C VAL A 64 8.23 18.51 4.23
N HIS A 65 8.67 18.02 5.37
CA HIS A 65 8.38 18.59 6.66
C HIS A 65 9.60 19.39 7.14
N GLU A 66 9.42 20.70 7.33
CA GLU A 66 10.43 21.56 7.90
C GLU A 66 10.35 21.49 9.43
N ILE A 67 11.47 21.13 10.05
CA ILE A 67 11.67 21.19 11.51
C ILE A 67 12.33 22.54 11.79
N PRO A 68 11.67 23.44 12.54
CA PRO A 68 12.25 24.73 12.88
C PRO A 68 13.48 24.56 13.78
N ASP A 69 14.40 25.53 13.72
CA ASP A 69 15.49 25.62 14.67
C ASP A 69 14.94 25.89 16.09
N GLU A 70 15.42 25.13 17.07
CA GLU A 70 15.23 25.42 18.49
C GLU A 70 16.57 25.88 19.11
N GLU A 71 16.53 26.58 20.25
CA GLU A 71 17.73 27.22 20.84
C GLU A 71 18.93 26.28 21.03
N GLU A 72 18.68 24.98 21.21
CA GLU A 72 19.71 23.95 21.43
C GLU A 72 19.74 22.84 20.37
N LEU A 73 18.83 22.84 19.40
CA LEU A 73 18.71 21.79 18.38
C LEU A 73 18.59 22.41 16.98
N PRO A 74 19.53 22.13 16.06
CA PRO A 74 19.38 22.56 14.68
C PRO A 74 18.13 21.91 14.07
N GLY A 75 17.36 22.73 13.38
CA GLY A 75 16.24 22.30 12.56
C GLY A 75 16.70 21.48 11.37
N GLY A 76 15.75 21.10 10.52
CA GLY A 76 16.03 20.20 9.41
C GLY A 76 14.85 20.01 8.47
N LYS A 77 15.02 19.09 7.53
CA LYS A 77 13.97 18.69 6.59
C LYS A 77 13.84 17.18 6.61
N ILE A 78 12.64 16.71 6.91
CA ILE A 78 12.30 15.29 6.74
C ILE A 78 11.52 15.15 5.45
N PHE A 79 11.99 14.25 4.58
CA PHE A 79 11.29 13.87 3.37
C PHE A 79 10.48 12.61 3.66
N ILE A 80 9.16 12.71 3.53
CA ILE A 80 8.23 11.59 3.60
C ILE A 80 7.77 11.29 2.19
N ARG A 81 8.08 10.09 1.71
CA ARG A 81 7.68 9.62 0.39
C ARG A 81 6.73 8.45 0.52
N THR A 82 5.63 8.49 -0.21
CA THR A 82 4.64 7.40 -0.26
C THR A 82 4.45 6.89 -1.67
N LEU A 83 4.31 5.57 -1.80
CA LEU A 83 3.96 4.90 -3.04
C LEU A 83 2.80 3.94 -2.73
N ASP A 84 1.62 4.31 -3.22
CA ASP A 84 0.37 3.58 -3.07
C ASP A 84 -0.02 2.98 -4.43
N PHE A 85 -0.10 1.66 -4.51
CA PHE A 85 -0.43 0.92 -5.72
C PHE A 85 -1.63 0.01 -5.50
N LEU A 86 -2.50 -0.08 -6.51
CA LEU A 86 -3.65 -0.97 -6.53
C LEU A 86 -3.32 -2.28 -7.26
N LEU A 87 -3.91 -3.35 -6.76
CA LEU A 87 -4.01 -4.68 -7.36
C LEU A 87 -5.49 -5.00 -7.52
N CYS A 88 -5.88 -5.57 -8.66
CA CYS A 88 -7.17 -6.22 -8.79
C CYS A 88 -7.11 -7.58 -8.11
N GLY A 89 -8.06 -7.88 -7.22
CA GLY A 89 -8.07 -9.12 -6.46
C GLY A 89 -8.66 -8.97 -5.07
N ASP A 90 -8.64 -10.06 -4.31
CA ASP A 90 -9.30 -10.15 -3.02
C ASP A 90 -8.35 -10.68 -1.93
N PHE A 91 -8.55 -10.22 -0.69
CA PHE A 91 -7.88 -10.78 0.47
C PHE A 91 -8.44 -12.17 0.81
N LEU A 92 -7.53 -13.14 0.90
CA LEU A 92 -7.81 -14.46 1.47
C LEU A 92 -7.40 -14.54 2.93
N ALA A 93 -6.37 -13.78 3.32
CA ALA A 93 -5.96 -13.63 4.71
C ALA A 93 -5.49 -12.20 5.02
N ILE A 94 -5.81 -11.74 6.23
CA ILE A 94 -5.35 -10.47 6.80
C ILE A 94 -4.91 -10.64 8.25
N PRO A 95 -4.03 -9.77 8.77
CA PRO A 95 -3.72 -9.72 10.20
C PRO A 95 -4.91 -9.26 11.06
N ASP A 96 -4.95 -9.71 12.31
CA ASP A 96 -5.99 -9.43 13.31
C ASP A 96 -6.30 -7.94 13.51
N TYR A 97 -5.29 -7.07 13.53
CA TYR A 97 -5.49 -5.63 13.68
C TYR A 97 -6.29 -5.01 12.52
N GLN A 98 -6.12 -5.52 11.30
CA GLN A 98 -6.89 -5.05 10.15
C GLN A 98 -8.33 -5.52 10.23
N ALA A 99 -8.57 -6.77 10.62
CA ALA A 99 -9.92 -7.28 10.80
C ALA A 99 -10.70 -6.44 11.84
N HIS A 100 -10.02 -6.03 12.92
CA HIS A 100 -10.58 -5.12 13.90
C HIS A 100 -10.93 -3.76 13.28
N ILE A 101 -9.98 -3.07 12.62
CA ILE A 101 -10.20 -1.76 12.02
C ILE A 101 -11.36 -1.77 11.02
N TYR A 102 -11.40 -2.76 10.11
CA TYR A 102 -12.42 -2.79 9.07
C TYR A 102 -13.80 -3.26 9.59
N GLY A 103 -13.82 -4.14 10.58
CA GLY A 103 -15.06 -4.60 11.20
C GLY A 103 -15.70 -3.57 12.16
N GLU A 104 -14.95 -2.57 12.62
CA GLU A 104 -15.47 -1.53 13.52
C GLU A 104 -16.49 -0.62 12.80
N GLU A 105 -17.73 -0.59 13.30
CA GLU A 105 -18.83 0.22 12.74
C GLU A 105 -18.50 1.70 12.64
N ASP A 106 -17.81 2.25 13.65
CA ASP A 106 -17.45 3.67 13.72
C ASP A 106 -16.31 4.04 12.75
N LEU A 107 -15.60 3.06 12.19
CA LEU A 107 -14.50 3.29 11.23
C LEU A 107 -14.96 3.01 9.81
N THR A 108 -15.43 1.79 9.54
CA THR A 108 -15.95 1.41 8.21
C THR A 108 -17.18 0.51 8.26
N GLY A 109 -17.38 -0.26 9.34
CA GLY A 109 -18.50 -1.19 9.50
C GLY A 109 -18.59 -2.24 8.39
N MET A 110 -17.46 -2.60 7.78
CA MET A 110 -17.44 -3.56 6.68
C MET A 110 -17.80 -4.95 7.20
N LYS A 111 -18.74 -5.58 6.52
CA LYS A 111 -19.00 -7.01 6.73
C LYS A 111 -17.89 -7.82 6.08
N LEU A 112 -16.97 -8.34 6.90
CA LEU A 112 -15.93 -9.25 6.46
C LEU A 112 -16.51 -10.61 6.03
N PRO A 113 -16.01 -11.23 4.95
CA PRO A 113 -16.44 -12.56 4.52
C PRO A 113 -16.10 -13.63 5.56
N ASP A 114 -17.01 -14.60 5.78
CA ASP A 114 -16.77 -15.72 6.71
C ASP A 114 -15.55 -16.58 6.31
N ALA A 115 -15.21 -16.59 5.02
CA ALA A 115 -14.07 -17.32 4.47
C ALA A 115 -12.72 -16.59 4.65
N LEU A 116 -12.74 -15.30 5.04
CA LEU A 116 -11.53 -14.52 5.23
C LEU A 116 -10.75 -15.06 6.44
N LYS A 117 -9.51 -15.46 6.22
CA LYS A 117 -8.66 -15.97 7.31
C LYS A 117 -8.05 -14.80 8.09
N ILE A 118 -8.28 -14.79 9.40
CA ILE A 118 -7.67 -13.81 10.30
C ILE A 118 -6.41 -14.41 10.92
N ILE A 119 -5.27 -13.75 10.72
CA ILE A 119 -3.96 -14.15 11.27
C ILE A 119 -3.67 -13.36 12.54
N THR A 120 -3.66 -14.04 13.68
CA THR A 120 -3.29 -13.42 14.96
C THR A 120 -1.81 -13.07 14.96
N MET A 121 -1.48 -11.79 15.05
CA MET A 121 -0.09 -11.34 15.10
C MET A 121 0.51 -11.49 16.51
N PRO A 122 1.78 -11.91 16.63
CA PRO A 122 2.47 -11.97 17.91
C PRO A 122 2.50 -10.61 18.62
N GLU A 123 2.64 -10.65 19.94
CA GLU A 123 2.91 -9.45 20.73
C GLU A 123 4.24 -8.83 20.31
N GLY A 124 4.27 -7.51 20.10
CA GLY A 124 5.42 -6.80 19.54
C GLY A 124 5.50 -6.75 18.01
N GLU A 125 4.70 -7.55 17.29
CA GLU A 125 4.65 -7.60 15.82
C GLU A 125 3.27 -7.22 15.26
N LYS A 126 2.53 -6.38 16.00
CA LYS A 126 1.15 -6.01 15.66
C LYS A 126 1.01 -5.19 14.36
N LEU A 127 2.09 -4.58 13.88
CA LEU A 127 2.13 -3.81 12.64
C LEU A 127 3.13 -4.46 11.66
N PRO A 128 2.78 -5.61 11.07
CA PRO A 128 3.63 -6.32 10.12
C PRO A 128 3.85 -5.49 8.85
N THR A 129 4.96 -5.76 8.16
CA THR A 129 5.27 -5.23 6.83
C THR A 129 5.88 -6.33 5.97
N TYR A 130 5.56 -6.33 4.68
CA TYR A 130 6.20 -7.20 3.69
C TYR A 130 7.41 -6.49 3.08
N ASN A 131 8.57 -7.14 3.08
CA ASN A 131 9.82 -6.56 2.57
C ASN A 131 9.96 -6.78 1.05
N ILE A 132 10.03 -5.67 0.31
CA ILE A 132 10.28 -5.62 -1.14
C ILE A 132 11.70 -5.05 -1.33
N ASP A 133 12.70 -5.92 -1.17
CA ASP A 133 14.12 -5.58 -1.36
C ASP A 133 14.52 -4.32 -0.57
N GLY A 134 14.18 -4.29 0.72
CA GLY A 134 14.43 -3.15 1.62
C GLY A 134 13.29 -2.15 1.77
N TRP A 135 12.24 -2.22 0.93
CA TRP A 135 11.04 -1.41 1.11
C TRP A 135 10.00 -2.14 1.95
N ASN A 136 9.45 -1.47 2.96
CA ASN A 136 8.42 -2.05 3.81
C ASN A 136 7.03 -1.69 3.25
N CYS A 137 6.31 -2.71 2.79
CA CYS A 137 4.97 -2.60 2.23
C CYS A 137 3.92 -3.09 3.22
N VAL A 138 2.79 -2.40 3.28
CA VAL A 138 1.59 -2.86 3.98
C VAL A 138 0.47 -3.02 2.95
N PHE A 139 -0.10 -4.21 2.87
CA PHE A 139 -1.30 -4.44 2.07
C PHE A 139 -2.55 -4.12 2.89
N LYS A 140 -3.49 -3.38 2.32
CA LYS A 140 -4.70 -2.90 3.01
C LYS A 140 -5.84 -2.64 2.04
N HIS A 141 -7.04 -2.43 2.58
CA HIS A 141 -8.21 -2.06 1.80
C HIS A 141 -8.08 -0.60 1.30
N PRO A 142 -8.46 -0.25 0.06
CA PRO A 142 -8.27 1.10 -0.49
C PRO A 142 -9.10 2.21 0.17
N ILE A 143 -10.14 1.86 0.93
CA ILE A 143 -11.17 2.78 1.47
C ILE A 143 -10.64 4.06 2.13
N PHE A 144 -9.52 4.00 2.88
CA PHE A 144 -9.00 5.17 3.58
C PHE A 144 -8.11 6.09 2.72
N HIS A 145 -7.74 5.65 1.52
CA HIS A 145 -6.74 6.31 0.68
C HIS A 145 -7.30 6.76 -0.67
N MET A 146 -8.45 6.22 -1.06
CA MET A 146 -9.11 6.49 -2.32
C MET A 146 -10.57 6.89 -2.05
N ASP A 147 -10.92 8.10 -2.43
CA ASP A 147 -12.25 8.68 -2.22
C ASP A 147 -13.18 8.32 -3.39
N GLU A 148 -13.46 7.02 -3.56
CA GLU A 148 -14.35 6.51 -4.59
C GLU A 148 -15.35 5.51 -4.01
N SER A 149 -16.63 5.69 -4.32
CA SER A 149 -17.72 4.84 -3.81
C SER A 149 -17.56 3.35 -4.16
N LYS A 150 -16.74 3.03 -5.17
CA LYS A 150 -16.43 1.63 -5.54
C LYS A 150 -15.68 0.89 -4.43
N PHE A 151 -15.04 1.59 -3.49
CA PHE A 151 -14.29 1.03 -2.37
C PHE A 151 -15.09 0.99 -1.05
N GLU A 152 -16.41 1.21 -1.06
CA GLU A 152 -17.19 1.19 0.19
C GLU A 152 -17.44 -0.21 0.75
N LYS A 153 -17.28 -1.25 -0.08
CA LYS A 153 -17.50 -2.66 0.30
C LYS A 153 -16.19 -3.40 0.40
N TRP A 154 -16.13 -4.40 1.29
CA TRP A 154 -14.96 -5.27 1.47
C TRP A 154 -14.53 -5.94 0.15
N ASP A 155 -15.45 -6.63 -0.52
CA ASP A 155 -15.20 -7.29 -1.80
C ASP A 155 -15.30 -6.26 -2.96
N CYS A 156 -14.54 -5.16 -2.86
CA CYS A 156 -14.48 -4.15 -3.92
C CYS A 156 -13.67 -4.60 -5.15
N GLY A 157 -13.03 -5.77 -5.08
CA GLY A 157 -12.15 -6.31 -6.13
C GLY A 157 -10.78 -5.63 -6.20
N PHE A 158 -10.41 -4.86 -5.17
CA PHE A 158 -9.12 -4.18 -5.11
C PHE A 158 -8.42 -4.37 -3.77
N VAL A 159 -7.11 -4.57 -3.84
CA VAL A 159 -6.19 -4.50 -2.71
C VAL A 159 -5.18 -3.40 -2.97
N MET A 160 -4.86 -2.60 -1.96
CA MET A 160 -3.84 -1.57 -2.06
C MET A 160 -2.58 -1.99 -1.30
N GLY A 161 -1.42 -1.90 -1.94
CA GLY A 161 -0.13 -1.91 -1.26
C GLY A 161 0.34 -0.47 -1.02
N SER A 162 0.78 -0.18 0.20
CA SER A 162 1.33 1.12 0.58
C SER A 162 2.75 0.98 1.08
N ILE A 163 3.65 1.80 0.54
CA ILE A 163 5.05 1.89 0.94
C ILE A 163 5.31 3.31 1.44
N LEU A 164 5.90 3.41 2.63
CA LEU A 164 6.32 4.67 3.22
C LEU A 164 7.84 4.65 3.42
N MET A 165 8.50 5.68 2.89
CA MET A 165 9.93 5.91 3.04
C MET A 165 10.12 7.26 3.73
N MET A 166 10.91 7.25 4.80
CA MET A 166 11.38 8.46 5.46
C MET A 166 12.88 8.58 5.21
N GLY A 167 13.32 9.78 4.89
CA GLY A 167 14.74 10.09 4.74
C GLY A 167 15.06 11.47 5.31
N ASP A 168 16.18 11.52 6.02
CA ASP A 168 16.83 12.76 6.43
C ASP A 168 17.82 13.18 5.33
N MET A 169 18.06 14.48 5.19
CA MET A 169 19.19 15.02 4.41
C MET A 169 20.39 15.30 5.31
#